data_AF-A0A3A9WGC6-F1
#
_entry.id   AF-A0A3A9WGC6-F1
#
_cell.length_a   1.000
_cell.length_b   1.000
_cell.length_c   1.000
_cell.angle_alpha   90.00
_cell.angle_beta   90.00
_cell.angle_gamma   90.00
#
_symmetry.space_group_name_H-M   'P 1'
#
loop_
_entity.id
_entity.type
_entity.pdbx_description
1 polymer ?
#
loop_
_entity_poly.entity_id
_entity_poly.type
_entity_poly.pdbx_seq_one_letter_code
_entity_poly.pdbx_strand_id
1 'polypeptide(L)'
;MGKNIANTTNTFFFCDGGSCQKAGSEEVIRAARAYLRNNELWDTTHTIKTRCNGRCEDAPTCIVHPGECWYKELTPEKIIPIVKRHLNNENPIETELLYQKGWEQQFSNKERTPIKPKPFELKDDAELGECYITKGFSSDQYLYPLFLYLVENPKGVLLYMADRSPISFEEIDTIVYTKAYTLELHTKTESIGLTIAAVPKENMELQKSKISSTEYFHQKGTEQTGIRFKNKFGEVLGKIEFDSAESKAWEYCKKIQLQNTSLVLV
;
A
#
# COMPACT_ATOMS: atom_id res chain seq x y z
N MET A 1 -31.34 -11.58 2.41
CA MET A 1 -32.05 -11.46 1.12
C MET A 1 -31.10 -10.78 0.13
N GLY A 2 -30.73 -11.46 -0.95
CA GLY A 2 -29.78 -10.95 -1.96
C GLY A 2 -30.50 -10.21 -3.09
N LYS A 3 -29.82 -9.28 -3.75
CA LYS A 3 -30.30 -8.64 -4.98
C LYS A 3 -30.12 -9.59 -6.16
N ASN A 4 -31.10 -9.67 -7.06
CA ASN A 4 -30.90 -10.36 -8.34
C ASN A 4 -30.04 -9.48 -9.27
N ILE A 5 -28.75 -9.78 -9.37
CA ILE A 5 -27.80 -8.97 -10.13
C ILE A 5 -28.09 -8.98 -11.64
N ALA A 6 -28.79 -10.01 -12.15
CA ALA A 6 -29.18 -10.06 -13.57
C ALA A 6 -30.13 -8.91 -13.97
N ASN A 7 -30.82 -8.28 -13.02
CA ASN A 7 -31.72 -7.15 -13.27
C ASN A 7 -30.99 -5.80 -13.22
N THR A 8 -29.71 -5.79 -12.86
CA THR A 8 -28.95 -4.54 -12.67
C THR A 8 -28.51 -3.96 -14.01
N THR A 9 -28.87 -2.71 -14.28
CA THR A 9 -28.43 -1.98 -15.49
C THR A 9 -27.17 -1.15 -15.24
N ASN A 10 -26.99 -0.66 -14.02
CA ASN A 10 -25.87 0.19 -13.63
C ASN A 10 -25.27 -0.27 -12.29
N THR A 11 -23.95 -0.22 -12.18
CA THR A 11 -23.22 -0.47 -10.94
C THR A 11 -22.33 0.71 -10.58
N PHE A 12 -22.50 1.22 -9.36
CA PHE A 12 -21.69 2.30 -8.80
C PHE A 12 -20.72 1.70 -7.77
N PHE A 13 -19.42 1.80 -8.04
CA PHE A 13 -18.35 1.37 -7.16
C PHE A 13 -17.83 2.59 -6.39
N PHE A 14 -18.16 2.67 -5.11
CA PHE A 14 -17.72 3.77 -4.24
C PHE A 14 -16.47 3.34 -3.47
N CYS A 15 -15.41 4.16 -3.53
CA CYS A 15 -14.20 3.92 -2.76
C CYS A 15 -14.47 4.13 -1.26
N ASP A 16 -14.17 3.11 -0.46
CA ASP A 16 -14.22 3.13 1.01
C ASP A 16 -12.80 3.00 1.61
N GLY A 17 -11.79 3.48 0.87
CA GLY A 17 -10.42 3.61 1.36
C GLY A 17 -10.28 4.75 2.38
N GLY A 18 -9.24 4.70 3.22
CA GLY A 18 -9.09 5.64 4.34
C GLY A 18 -9.06 7.13 3.96
N SER A 19 -8.56 7.50 2.77
CA SER A 19 -8.61 8.88 2.29
C SER A 19 -10.03 9.29 1.86
N CYS A 20 -10.77 8.39 1.21
CA CYS A 20 -12.16 8.62 0.83
C CYS A 20 -13.06 8.73 2.05
N GLN A 21 -12.87 7.87 3.07
CA GLN A 21 -13.60 7.97 4.33
C GLN A 21 -13.37 9.32 5.02
N LYS A 22 -12.12 9.78 5.11
CA LYS A 22 -11.78 11.09 5.67
C LYS A 22 -12.35 12.25 4.87
N ALA A 23 -12.56 12.05 3.56
CA ALA A 23 -13.14 13.03 2.66
C ALA A 23 -14.68 12.94 2.58
N GLY A 24 -15.33 12.14 3.43
CA GLY A 24 -16.79 12.06 3.50
C GLY A 24 -17.44 11.08 2.50
N SER A 25 -16.74 10.01 2.11
CA SER A 25 -17.29 9.01 1.18
C SER A 25 -18.54 8.33 1.72
N GLU A 26 -18.69 8.20 3.04
CA GLU A 26 -19.84 7.55 3.65
C GLU A 26 -21.12 8.36 3.44
N GLU A 27 -21.06 9.68 3.53
CA GLU A 27 -22.16 10.61 3.26
C GLU A 27 -22.56 10.55 1.79
N VAL A 28 -21.59 10.51 0.88
CA VAL A 28 -21.81 10.32 -0.57
C VAL A 28 -22.57 9.02 -0.84
N ILE A 29 -22.10 7.90 -0.25
CA ILE A 29 -22.71 6.58 -0.42
C ILE A 29 -24.13 6.56 0.14
N ARG A 30 -24.36 7.16 1.31
CA ARG A 30 -25.68 7.25 1.93
C ARG A 30 -26.65 8.06 1.09
N ALA A 31 -26.23 9.21 0.56
CA ALA A 31 -27.05 10.04 -0.32
C ALA A 31 -27.47 9.27 -1.58
N ALA A 32 -26.52 8.62 -2.25
CA ALA A 32 -26.81 7.80 -3.44
C ALA A 32 -27.78 6.65 -3.12
N ARG A 33 -27.53 5.89 -2.05
CA ARG A 33 -28.38 4.74 -1.67
C ARG A 33 -29.77 5.16 -1.23
N ALA A 34 -29.90 6.28 -0.50
CA ALA A 34 -31.19 6.83 -0.11
C ALA A 34 -32.01 7.24 -1.34
N TYR A 35 -31.37 7.91 -2.32
CA TYR A 35 -32.01 8.24 -3.59
C TYR A 35 -32.50 6.99 -4.32
N LEU A 36 -31.66 5.97 -4.48
CA LEU A 36 -32.05 4.73 -5.17
C LEU A 36 -33.22 4.02 -4.48
N ARG A 37 -33.23 3.98 -3.14
CA ARG A 37 -34.31 3.36 -2.37
C ARG A 37 -35.63 4.12 -2.50
N ASN A 38 -35.59 5.44 -2.32
CA ASN A 38 -36.80 6.28 -2.31
C ASN A 38 -37.43 6.46 -3.69
N ASN A 39 -36.75 6.05 -4.77
CA ASN A 39 -37.24 6.14 -6.14
C ASN A 39 -37.46 4.74 -6.78
N GLU A 40 -37.49 3.66 -5.98
CA GLU A 40 -37.71 2.29 -6.47
C GLU A 40 -36.64 1.77 -7.46
N LEU A 41 -35.47 2.42 -7.50
CA LEU A 41 -34.34 2.07 -8.39
C LEU A 41 -33.38 1.06 -7.75
N TRP A 42 -33.67 0.60 -6.53
CA TRP A 42 -32.76 -0.27 -5.80
C TRP A 42 -32.56 -1.60 -6.52
N ASP A 43 -33.59 -2.23 -7.07
CA ASP A 43 -33.45 -3.58 -7.63
C ASP A 43 -32.80 -3.59 -9.02
N THR A 44 -32.78 -2.45 -9.72
CA THR A 44 -32.15 -2.27 -11.04
C THR A 44 -30.79 -1.60 -10.98
N THR A 45 -30.37 -1.06 -9.82
CA THR A 45 -29.07 -0.39 -9.66
C THR A 45 -28.27 -0.99 -8.54
N HIS A 46 -27.02 -1.37 -8.78
CA HIS A 46 -26.14 -1.92 -7.74
C HIS A 46 -25.15 -0.86 -7.22
N THR A 47 -24.83 -0.96 -5.92
CA THR A 47 -23.84 -0.09 -5.28
C THR A 47 -22.87 -0.94 -4.48
N ILE A 48 -21.58 -0.85 -4.79
CA ILE A 48 -20.53 -1.64 -4.15
C ILE A 48 -19.60 -0.67 -3.41
N LYS A 49 -19.29 -0.99 -2.15
CA LYS A 49 -18.16 -0.37 -1.46
C LYS A 49 -16.90 -1.13 -1.83
N THR A 50 -15.92 -0.45 -2.40
CA THR A 50 -14.62 -1.00 -2.74
C THR A 50 -13.57 -0.59 -1.69
N ARG A 51 -12.43 -1.27 -1.65
CA ARG A 51 -11.24 -0.74 -0.96
C ARG A 51 -10.63 0.39 -1.80
N CYS A 52 -9.41 0.82 -1.47
CA CYS A 52 -8.72 1.89 -2.20
C CYS A 52 -8.69 1.62 -3.71
N ASN A 53 -9.02 2.63 -4.52
CA ASN A 53 -8.94 2.56 -5.99
C ASN A 53 -7.71 3.27 -6.55
N GLY A 54 -6.70 3.57 -5.72
CA GLY A 54 -5.43 4.17 -6.15
C GLY A 54 -5.45 5.68 -6.39
N ARG A 55 -6.59 6.36 -6.19
CA ARG A 55 -6.78 7.80 -6.43
C ARG A 55 -7.12 8.55 -5.15
N CYS A 56 -6.20 8.51 -4.19
CA CYS A 56 -6.39 9.08 -2.85
C CYS A 56 -6.42 10.61 -2.85
N GLU A 57 -5.70 11.24 -3.76
CA GLU A 57 -5.63 12.68 -4.00
C GLU A 57 -6.94 13.26 -4.54
N ASP A 58 -7.74 12.43 -5.21
CA ASP A 58 -9.02 12.77 -5.86
C ASP A 58 -10.24 12.37 -5.02
N ALA A 59 -10.02 11.98 -3.76
CA ALA A 59 -11.06 11.49 -2.87
C ALA A 59 -12.20 12.50 -2.60
N PRO A 60 -13.46 12.05 -2.42
CA PRO A 60 -13.97 10.69 -2.64
C PRO A 60 -14.15 10.34 -4.11
N THR A 61 -13.90 9.08 -4.48
CA THR A 61 -14.04 8.60 -5.86
C THR A 61 -15.18 7.59 -6.04
N CYS A 62 -15.75 7.54 -7.24
CA CYS A 62 -16.72 6.53 -7.65
C CYS A 62 -16.48 6.11 -9.11
N ILE A 63 -16.63 4.83 -9.41
CA ILE A 63 -16.60 4.30 -10.77
C ILE A 63 -18.03 3.88 -11.14
N VAL A 64 -18.49 4.23 -12.33
CA VAL A 64 -19.81 3.82 -12.83
C VAL A 64 -19.65 2.92 -14.04
N HIS A 65 -20.30 1.76 -13.97
CA HIS A 65 -20.43 0.79 -15.06
C HIS A 65 -21.90 0.70 -15.50
N PRO A 66 -22.21 0.60 -16.80
CA PRO A 66 -21.30 0.61 -17.95
C PRO A 66 -20.72 2.01 -18.25
N GLY A 67 -19.66 2.06 -19.07
CA GLY A 67 -19.02 3.30 -19.55
C GLY A 67 -17.68 3.63 -18.90
N GLU A 68 -17.34 2.95 -17.80
CA GLU A 68 -16.11 3.16 -17.02
C GLU A 68 -15.83 4.64 -16.73
N CYS A 69 -16.86 5.32 -16.24
CA CYS A 69 -16.79 6.71 -15.81
C CYS A 69 -16.23 6.76 -14.39
N TRP A 70 -15.04 7.33 -14.24
CA TRP A 70 -14.41 7.58 -12.94
C TRP A 70 -14.71 9.01 -12.53
N TYR A 71 -15.29 9.17 -11.35
CA TYR A 71 -15.60 10.44 -10.72
C TYR A 71 -14.66 10.73 -9.57
N LYS A 72 -14.41 12.01 -9.32
CA LYS A 72 -13.53 12.54 -8.27
C LYS A 72 -14.23 13.59 -7.42
N GLU A 73 -13.66 13.84 -6.24
CA GLU A 73 -14.05 14.93 -5.33
C GLU A 73 -15.57 14.99 -5.09
N LEU A 74 -16.17 13.81 -4.90
CA LEU A 74 -17.60 13.67 -4.76
C LEU A 74 -18.10 14.22 -3.42
N THR A 75 -19.25 14.86 -3.48
CA THR A 75 -20.05 15.27 -2.32
C THR A 75 -21.46 14.70 -2.45
N PRO A 76 -22.27 14.69 -1.37
CA PRO A 76 -23.68 14.30 -1.45
C PRO A 76 -24.46 15.05 -2.54
N GLU A 77 -24.14 16.31 -2.78
CA GLU A 77 -24.79 17.15 -3.79
C GLU A 77 -24.39 16.76 -5.22
N LYS A 78 -23.11 16.39 -5.42
CA LYS A 78 -22.58 15.98 -6.74
C LYS A 78 -23.05 14.59 -7.15
N ILE A 79 -23.19 13.65 -6.22
CA ILE A 79 -23.50 12.26 -6.57
C ILE A 79 -24.94 12.07 -7.08
N ILE A 80 -25.91 12.84 -6.58
CA ILE A 80 -27.31 12.71 -7.01
C ILE A 80 -27.50 12.98 -8.52
N PRO A 81 -27.02 14.11 -9.10
CA PRO A 81 -27.16 14.33 -10.54
C PRO A 81 -26.35 13.30 -11.35
N ILE A 82 -25.19 12.83 -10.85
CA ILE A 82 -24.43 11.74 -11.51
C ILE A 82 -25.28 10.46 -11.60
N VAL A 83 -25.89 10.04 -10.49
CA VAL A 83 -26.77 8.85 -10.46
C VAL A 83 -27.92 9.03 -11.45
N LYS A 84 -28.62 10.17 -11.41
CA LYS A 84 -29.74 10.45 -12.33
C LYS A 84 -29.33 10.31 -13.79
N ARG A 85 -28.22 10.95 -14.19
CA ARG A 85 -27.77 10.92 -15.59
C ARG A 85 -27.47 9.51 -16.07
N HIS A 86 -26.73 8.74 -15.29
CA HIS A 86 -26.41 7.35 -15.64
C HIS A 86 -27.64 6.44 -15.75
N LEU A 87 -28.62 6.63 -14.87
CA LEU A 87 -29.87 5.85 -14.91
C LEU A 87 -30.80 6.28 -16.06
N ASN A 88 -30.70 7.54 -16.49
CA ASN A 88 -31.45 8.07 -17.63
C ASN A 88 -30.72 7.88 -18.97
N ASN A 89 -29.53 7.25 -18.99
CA ASN A 89 -28.64 7.15 -20.16
C ASN A 89 -28.27 8.52 -20.77
N GLU A 90 -28.12 9.54 -19.93
CA GLU A 90 -27.64 10.87 -20.31
C GLU A 90 -26.11 10.94 -20.25
N ASN A 91 -25.52 11.94 -20.91
CA ASN A 91 -24.07 12.15 -20.91
C ASN A 91 -23.52 12.39 -19.49
N PRO A 92 -22.38 11.75 -19.12
CA PRO A 92 -21.67 12.02 -17.87
C PRO A 92 -21.44 13.52 -17.62
N ILE A 93 -21.37 13.91 -16.34
CA ILE A 93 -20.98 15.27 -15.96
C ILE A 93 -19.46 15.41 -16.08
N GLU A 94 -18.99 15.93 -17.23
CA GLU A 94 -17.56 15.98 -17.57
C GLU A 94 -16.71 16.70 -16.53
N THR A 95 -17.22 17.76 -15.89
CA THR A 95 -16.48 18.53 -14.87
C THR A 95 -16.12 17.69 -13.64
N GLU A 96 -16.90 16.64 -13.34
CA GLU A 96 -16.69 15.77 -12.20
C GLU A 96 -15.91 14.50 -12.57
N LEU A 97 -15.59 14.29 -13.85
CA LEU A 97 -14.84 13.13 -14.30
C LEU A 97 -13.35 13.28 -13.96
N LEU A 98 -12.80 12.20 -13.43
CA LEU A 98 -11.37 11.90 -13.42
C LEU A 98 -10.96 11.22 -14.74
N TYR A 99 -11.78 10.32 -15.25
CA TYR A 99 -11.50 9.54 -16.45
C TYR A 99 -12.79 8.97 -17.03
N GLN A 100 -12.80 8.75 -18.35
CA GLN A 100 -13.83 7.98 -19.03
C GLN A 100 -13.18 7.11 -20.12
N LYS A 101 -13.75 5.94 -20.37
CA LYS A 101 -13.31 5.06 -21.47
C LYS A 101 -13.21 5.83 -22.79
N GLY A 102 -12.04 5.76 -23.41
CA GLY A 102 -11.72 6.45 -24.66
C GLY A 102 -10.86 7.71 -24.50
N TRP A 103 -10.65 8.18 -23.27
CA TRP A 103 -9.67 9.24 -23.00
C TRP A 103 -8.24 8.67 -23.02
N GLU A 104 -7.27 9.45 -23.51
CA GLU A 104 -5.85 9.07 -23.52
C GLU A 104 -5.22 9.12 -22.11
N GLN A 105 -5.71 10.04 -21.28
CA GLN A 105 -5.21 10.25 -19.92
C GLN A 105 -6.35 10.64 -18.98
N GLN A 106 -6.13 10.44 -17.68
CA GLN A 106 -7.00 10.98 -16.65
C GLN A 106 -6.79 12.48 -16.47
N PHE A 107 -7.76 13.16 -15.88
CA PHE A 107 -7.71 14.58 -15.55
C PHE A 107 -7.80 14.76 -14.03
N SER A 108 -6.70 15.12 -13.37
CA SER A 108 -6.65 15.46 -11.94
C SER A 108 -5.97 16.82 -11.72
N ASN A 109 -6.57 17.65 -10.87
CA ASN A 109 -5.97 18.92 -10.43
C ASN A 109 -5.01 18.72 -9.25
N LYS A 110 -4.91 17.49 -8.74
CA LYS A 110 -4.14 17.12 -7.54
C LYS A 110 -3.16 16.00 -7.83
N GLU A 111 -2.79 15.82 -9.09
CA GLU A 111 -1.87 14.76 -9.52
C GLU A 111 -0.56 14.85 -8.75
N ARG A 112 -0.12 13.72 -8.18
CA ARG A 112 1.10 13.64 -7.40
C ARG A 112 2.18 12.95 -8.21
N THR A 113 3.38 13.54 -8.22
CA THR A 113 4.54 12.87 -8.80
C THR A 113 4.80 11.55 -8.08
N PRO A 114 5.02 10.44 -8.80
CA PRO A 114 5.38 9.18 -8.18
C PRO A 114 6.61 9.36 -7.28
N ILE A 115 6.47 8.95 -6.02
CA ILE A 115 7.60 8.91 -5.10
C ILE A 115 8.52 7.78 -5.56
N LYS A 116 9.81 8.07 -5.69
CA LYS A 116 10.85 7.09 -6.00
C LYS A 116 11.86 7.04 -4.86
N PRO A 117 12.47 5.87 -4.58
CA PRO A 117 13.62 5.79 -3.70
C PRO A 117 14.72 6.76 -4.16
N LYS A 118 15.38 7.42 -3.21
CA LYS A 118 16.48 8.35 -3.50
C LYS A 118 17.77 7.56 -3.73
N PRO A 119 18.77 8.09 -4.47
CA PRO A 119 20.10 7.50 -4.52
C PRO A 119 20.70 7.21 -3.14
N PHE A 120 21.64 6.28 -3.09
CA PHE A 120 22.41 6.05 -1.86
C PHE A 120 23.23 7.30 -1.50
N GLU A 121 23.25 7.62 -0.21
CA GLU A 121 24.04 8.71 0.35
C GLU A 121 25.09 8.13 1.30
N LEU A 122 26.35 8.57 1.16
CA LEU A 122 27.42 8.21 2.10
C LEU A 122 27.17 8.89 3.45
N LYS A 123 27.16 8.13 4.54
CA LYS A 123 26.98 8.62 5.91
C LYS A 123 27.87 7.87 6.88
N ASP A 124 28.26 8.58 7.95
CA ASP A 124 28.77 7.96 9.16
C ASP A 124 27.59 7.69 10.09
N ASP A 125 27.13 6.44 10.12
CA ASP A 125 25.97 6.01 10.91
C ASP A 125 26.41 5.48 12.27
N ALA A 126 25.71 5.88 13.33
CA ALA A 126 26.09 5.52 14.70
C ALA A 126 26.13 4.00 14.97
N GLU A 127 25.40 3.20 14.20
CA GLU A 127 25.34 1.74 14.35
C GLU A 127 26.08 1.00 13.23
N LEU A 128 26.03 1.52 11.99
CA LEU A 128 26.60 0.86 10.81
C LEU A 128 28.01 1.39 10.45
N GLY A 129 28.49 2.44 11.11
CA GLY A 129 29.71 3.15 10.73
C GLY A 129 29.59 3.81 9.36
N GLU A 130 30.73 3.96 8.68
CA GLU A 130 30.78 4.52 7.33
C GLU A 130 30.08 3.61 6.31
N CYS A 131 28.92 4.05 5.81
CA CYS A 131 28.09 3.28 4.91
C CYS A 131 27.35 4.15 3.88
N TYR A 132 27.04 3.55 2.74
CA TYR A 132 26.07 4.08 1.79
C TYR A 132 24.67 3.67 2.23
N ILE A 133 23.74 4.62 2.36
CA ILE A 133 22.38 4.32 2.82
C ILE A 133 21.32 4.98 1.94
N THR A 134 20.22 4.27 1.69
CA THR A 134 19.00 4.80 1.08
C THR A 134 17.76 4.29 1.79
N LYS A 135 16.58 4.79 1.42
CA LYS A 135 15.28 4.37 1.94
C LYS A 135 14.39 3.84 0.83
N GLY A 136 13.86 2.65 1.04
CA GLY A 136 12.73 2.13 0.27
C GLY A 136 11.40 2.43 0.94
N PHE A 137 10.36 1.71 0.54
CA PHE A 137 9.02 1.83 1.10
C PHE A 137 8.80 0.84 2.24
N SER A 138 7.93 1.21 3.19
CA SER A 138 7.66 0.42 4.40
C SER A 138 6.20 0.00 4.56
N SER A 139 5.36 0.15 3.52
CA SER A 139 4.03 -0.45 3.57
C SER A 139 4.10 -1.96 3.35
N ASP A 140 3.06 -2.65 3.81
CA ASP A 140 2.87 -4.08 3.57
C ASP A 140 2.90 -4.48 2.09
N GLN A 141 2.50 -3.60 1.17
CA GLN A 141 2.65 -3.80 -0.28
C GLN A 141 4.11 -3.99 -0.75
N TYR A 142 5.09 -3.55 0.04
CA TYR A 142 6.52 -3.71 -0.24
C TYR A 142 7.18 -4.73 0.68
N LEU A 143 6.86 -4.66 1.98
CA LEU A 143 7.45 -5.54 2.99
C LEU A 143 6.96 -6.98 2.87
N TYR A 144 5.67 -7.23 2.60
CA TYR A 144 5.19 -8.61 2.48
C TYR A 144 5.82 -9.35 1.30
N PRO A 145 5.89 -8.78 0.07
CA PRO A 145 6.64 -9.39 -1.02
C PRO A 145 8.13 -9.56 -0.74
N LEU A 146 8.76 -8.63 -0.01
CA LEU A 146 10.15 -8.77 0.42
C LEU A 146 10.33 -10.02 1.27
N PHE A 147 9.55 -10.19 2.34
CA PHE A 147 9.70 -11.36 3.21
C PHE A 147 9.33 -12.68 2.51
N LEU A 148 8.32 -12.68 1.63
CA LEU A 148 8.03 -13.84 0.77
C LEU A 148 9.25 -14.22 -0.08
N TYR A 149 9.84 -13.24 -0.76
CA TYR A 149 11.00 -13.48 -1.61
C TYR A 149 12.20 -14.02 -0.83
N LEU A 150 12.45 -13.50 0.37
CA LEU A 150 13.55 -13.94 1.23
C LEU A 150 13.34 -15.35 1.77
N VAL A 151 12.11 -15.76 2.09
CA VAL A 151 11.80 -17.15 2.47
C VAL A 151 11.98 -18.10 1.28
N GLU A 152 11.64 -17.68 0.07
CA GLU A 152 11.89 -18.45 -1.16
C GLU A 152 13.37 -18.50 -1.57
N ASN A 153 14.18 -17.53 -1.12
CA ASN A 153 15.60 -17.40 -1.44
C ASN A 153 16.44 -17.17 -0.17
N PRO A 154 16.46 -18.15 0.76
CA PRO A 154 16.93 -17.93 2.13
C PRO A 154 18.46 -17.93 2.29
N LYS A 155 19.18 -18.46 1.30
CA LYS A 155 20.63 -18.66 1.39
C LYS A 155 21.35 -17.34 1.62
N GLY A 156 22.16 -17.29 2.68
CA GLY A 156 22.98 -16.13 3.00
C GLY A 156 22.20 -14.95 3.59
N VAL A 157 20.95 -15.16 4.03
CA VAL A 157 20.11 -14.11 4.62
C VAL A 157 19.97 -14.34 6.12
N LEU A 158 20.43 -13.38 6.92
CA LEU A 158 20.38 -13.41 8.38
C LEU A 158 19.48 -12.32 8.92
N LEU A 159 18.53 -12.68 9.79
CA LEU A 159 17.65 -11.75 10.50
C LEU A 159 18.17 -11.50 11.92
N TYR A 160 18.40 -10.23 12.23
CA TYR A 160 18.76 -9.73 13.56
C TYR A 160 17.57 -8.98 14.14
N MET A 161 17.21 -9.30 15.37
CA MET A 161 16.20 -8.60 16.15
C MET A 161 16.76 -8.33 17.55
N ALA A 162 16.18 -7.37 18.27
CA ALA A 162 16.56 -7.14 19.66
C ALA A 162 16.40 -8.41 20.51
N ASP A 163 17.30 -8.59 21.48
CA ASP A 163 17.22 -9.61 22.53
C ASP A 163 17.22 -11.08 22.05
N ARG A 164 17.78 -11.37 20.88
CA ARG A 164 17.93 -12.75 20.39
C ARG A 164 19.15 -12.97 19.51
N SER A 165 19.53 -14.23 19.36
CA SER A 165 20.53 -14.66 18.38
C SER A 165 20.02 -14.42 16.95
N PRO A 166 20.94 -14.19 15.98
CA PRO A 166 20.56 -14.05 14.57
C PRO A 166 19.89 -15.32 14.07
N ILE A 167 18.85 -15.16 13.26
CA ILE A 167 18.07 -16.27 12.69
C ILE A 167 18.39 -16.37 11.21
N SER A 168 18.81 -17.54 10.75
CA SER A 168 18.93 -17.80 9.32
C SER A 168 17.55 -17.90 8.69
N PHE A 169 17.34 -17.26 7.53
CA PHE A 169 16.11 -17.48 6.77
C PHE A 169 15.95 -18.94 6.31
N GLU A 170 17.03 -19.75 6.32
CA GLU A 170 16.94 -21.19 6.06
C GLU A 170 16.20 -21.95 7.17
N GLU A 171 16.03 -21.33 8.34
CA GLU A 171 15.27 -21.89 9.47
C GLU A 171 13.78 -21.48 9.46
N ILE A 172 13.38 -20.58 8.55
CA ILE A 172 12.00 -20.11 8.44
C ILE A 172 11.21 -21.10 7.57
N ASP A 173 10.34 -21.87 8.20
CA ASP A 173 9.52 -22.89 7.54
C ASP A 173 8.31 -22.27 6.82
N THR A 174 7.72 -21.21 7.38
CA THR A 174 6.47 -20.63 6.87
C THR A 174 6.33 -19.15 7.22
N ILE A 175 5.63 -18.42 6.35
CA ILE A 175 5.24 -17.02 6.56
C ILE A 175 3.72 -16.89 6.60
N VAL A 176 3.19 -16.26 7.65
CA VAL A 176 1.75 -16.09 7.86
C VAL A 176 1.43 -14.59 7.98
N TYR A 177 0.49 -14.10 7.18
CA TYR A 177 0.02 -12.72 7.25
C TYR A 177 -1.51 -12.64 7.24
N THR A 178 -2.12 -13.33 8.20
CA THR A 178 -3.58 -13.35 8.40
C THR A 178 -4.04 -12.40 9.51
N LYS A 179 -3.11 -11.97 10.40
CA LYS A 179 -3.37 -10.98 11.45
C LYS A 179 -3.46 -9.58 10.86
N ALA A 180 -4.29 -8.74 11.48
CA ALA A 180 -4.63 -7.42 10.94
C ALA A 180 -3.42 -6.50 10.65
N TYR A 181 -2.33 -6.63 11.42
CA TYR A 181 -1.17 -5.72 11.33
C TYR A 181 0.18 -6.41 11.20
N THR A 182 0.24 -7.69 11.55
CA THR A 182 1.49 -8.38 11.90
C THR A 182 1.69 -9.56 10.98
N LEU A 183 2.83 -9.57 10.31
CA LEU A 183 3.38 -10.70 9.59
C LEU A 183 4.16 -11.57 10.56
N GLU A 184 4.01 -12.88 10.47
CA GLU A 184 4.69 -13.84 11.33
C GLU A 184 5.60 -14.75 10.50
N LEU A 185 6.88 -14.80 10.88
CA LEU A 185 7.85 -15.76 10.38
C LEU A 185 7.91 -16.91 11.37
N HIS A 186 7.61 -18.12 10.92
CA HIS A 186 7.61 -19.31 11.76
C HIS A 186 8.85 -20.15 11.51
N THR A 187 9.54 -20.51 12.59
CA THR A 187 10.55 -21.56 12.62
C THR A 187 9.97 -22.79 13.31
N LYS A 188 10.75 -23.86 13.41
CA LYS A 188 10.38 -25.07 14.16
C LYS A 188 10.14 -24.81 15.65
N THR A 189 10.75 -23.78 16.21
CA THR A 189 10.80 -23.54 17.66
C THR A 189 10.07 -22.26 18.07
N GLU A 190 9.89 -21.30 17.17
CA GLU A 190 9.34 -20.00 17.51
C GLU A 190 8.61 -19.29 16.36
N SER A 191 7.96 -18.17 16.70
CA SER A 191 7.27 -17.29 15.77
C SER A 191 7.76 -15.87 15.98
N ILE A 192 8.26 -15.23 14.93
CA ILE A 192 8.73 -13.85 14.94
C ILE A 192 7.69 -12.94 14.29
N GLY A 193 7.14 -12.01 15.07
CA GLY A 193 6.16 -11.04 14.60
C GLY A 193 6.78 -9.73 14.10
N LEU A 194 6.34 -9.25 12.95
CA LEU A 194 6.74 -7.99 12.33
C LEU A 194 5.50 -7.16 11.97
N THR A 195 5.33 -6.01 12.59
CA THR A 195 4.20 -5.11 12.31
C THR A 195 4.46 -4.30 11.04
N ILE A 196 3.86 -4.71 9.93
CA ILE A 196 4.10 -4.13 8.59
C ILE A 196 2.89 -3.37 8.02
N ALA A 197 1.68 -3.60 8.54
CA ALA A 197 0.48 -2.94 8.04
C ALA A 197 0.32 -1.51 8.57
N ALA A 198 -0.69 -0.80 8.06
CA ALA A 198 -1.13 0.45 8.65
C ALA A 198 -1.79 0.21 10.02
N VAL A 199 -1.29 0.87 11.07
CA VAL A 199 -1.81 0.74 12.43
C VAL A 199 -2.52 2.03 12.89
N PRO A 200 -3.51 1.95 13.79
CA PRO A 200 -4.22 3.12 14.34
C PRO A 200 -3.27 4.11 15.00
N LYS A 201 -3.55 5.42 14.88
CA LYS A 201 -2.63 6.48 15.39
C LYS A 201 -2.64 6.53 16.92
N GLU A 202 -3.77 6.21 17.51
CA GLU A 202 -4.09 6.20 18.93
C GLU A 202 -3.48 4.99 19.67
N ASN A 203 -3.14 3.91 18.96
CA ASN A 203 -2.52 2.73 19.58
C ASN A 203 -0.99 2.88 19.61
N MET A 204 -0.47 3.40 20.73
CA MET A 204 0.96 3.70 20.85
C MET A 204 1.86 2.45 20.81
N GLU A 205 1.40 1.33 21.34
CA GLU A 205 2.15 0.06 21.33
C GLU A 205 2.34 -0.44 19.89
N LEU A 206 1.26 -0.47 19.10
CA LEU A 206 1.35 -0.80 17.68
C LEU A 206 2.22 0.20 16.92
N GLN A 207 2.14 1.49 17.24
CA GLN A 207 2.97 2.52 16.62
C GLN A 207 4.46 2.35 16.91
N LYS A 208 4.82 1.83 18.08
CA LYS A 208 6.22 1.50 18.45
C LYS A 208 6.70 0.25 17.72
N SER A 209 5.85 -0.77 17.57
CA SER A 209 6.22 -2.02 16.88
C SER A 209 6.25 -1.90 15.35
N LYS A 210 5.56 -0.91 14.77
CA LYS A 210 5.41 -0.78 13.32
C LYS A 210 6.70 -0.37 12.62
N ILE A 211 7.11 -1.16 11.63
CA ILE A 211 8.13 -0.77 10.66
C ILE A 211 7.60 0.43 9.85
N SER A 212 8.25 1.57 10.05
CA SER A 212 7.86 2.85 9.44
C SER A 212 8.97 3.45 8.57
N SER A 213 10.19 2.91 8.68
CA SER A 213 11.32 3.24 7.81
C SER A 213 12.08 1.96 7.49
N THR A 214 12.31 1.74 6.19
CA THR A 214 13.09 0.63 5.64
C THR A 214 14.32 1.21 4.98
N GLU A 215 15.46 1.10 5.64
CA GLU A 215 16.74 1.59 5.16
C GLU A 215 17.51 0.44 4.51
N TYR A 216 18.13 0.70 3.36
CA TYR A 216 19.01 -0.25 2.67
C TYR A 216 20.42 0.30 2.76
N PHE A 217 21.38 -0.54 3.12
CA PHE A 217 22.75 -0.10 3.40
C PHE A 217 23.80 -0.97 2.73
N HIS A 218 24.96 -0.37 2.48
CA HIS A 218 26.20 -1.01 2.07
C HIS A 218 27.34 -0.42 2.92
N GLN A 219 27.92 -1.21 3.82
CA GLN A 219 29.02 -0.78 4.67
C GLN A 219 30.33 -0.75 3.88
N LYS A 220 31.09 0.34 3.96
CA LYS A 220 32.31 0.54 3.15
C LYS A 220 33.53 -0.24 3.66
N GLY A 221 33.57 -0.53 4.97
CA GLY A 221 34.68 -1.27 5.57
C GLY A 221 34.57 -2.78 5.42
N THR A 222 33.36 -3.31 5.59
CA THR A 222 33.08 -4.75 5.61
C THR A 222 32.49 -5.26 4.29
N GLU A 223 32.08 -4.36 3.39
CA GLU A 223 31.28 -4.66 2.18
C GLU A 223 29.93 -5.35 2.47
N GLN A 224 29.50 -5.33 3.74
CA GLN A 224 28.26 -5.92 4.18
C GLN A 224 27.07 -5.11 3.65
N THR A 225 26.13 -5.81 3.02
CA THR A 225 24.87 -5.21 2.56
C THR A 225 23.70 -5.68 3.40
N GLY A 226 22.64 -4.88 3.47
CA GLY A 226 21.51 -5.25 4.30
C GLY A 226 20.35 -4.27 4.29
N ILE A 227 19.38 -4.59 5.14
CA ILE A 227 18.18 -3.81 5.38
C ILE A 227 18.11 -3.51 6.88
N ARG A 228 17.81 -2.27 7.27
CA ARG A 228 17.51 -1.89 8.65
C ARG A 228 16.09 -1.37 8.75
N PHE A 229 15.34 -1.95 9.67
CA PHE A 229 13.97 -1.56 9.96
C PHE A 229 13.93 -0.65 11.18
N LYS A 230 13.28 0.50 11.05
CA LYS A 230 13.04 1.42 12.17
C LYS A 230 11.56 1.72 12.32
N ASN A 231 11.13 2.00 13.54
CA ASN A 231 9.81 2.56 13.78
C ASN A 231 9.78 4.07 13.49
N LYS A 232 8.61 4.70 13.67
CA LYS A 232 8.44 6.14 13.40
C LYS A 232 9.23 7.05 14.34
N PHE A 233 9.72 6.52 15.46
CA PHE A 233 10.52 7.24 16.45
C PHE A 233 12.03 7.12 16.19
N GLY A 234 12.42 6.36 15.15
CA GLY A 234 13.82 6.14 14.81
C GLY A 234 14.46 4.96 15.54
N GLU A 235 13.72 4.25 16.40
CA GLU A 235 14.20 3.06 17.10
C GLU A 235 14.34 1.90 16.11
N VAL A 236 15.47 1.19 16.19
CA VAL A 236 15.76 0.03 15.34
C VAL A 236 14.95 -1.16 15.84
N LEU A 237 14.16 -1.75 14.95
CA LEU A 237 13.32 -2.92 15.22
C LEU A 237 14.02 -4.22 14.83
N GLY A 238 14.91 -4.16 13.84
CA GLY A 238 15.66 -5.31 13.35
C GLY A 238 16.49 -4.97 12.12
N LYS A 239 17.36 -5.90 11.74
CA LYS A 239 18.20 -5.82 10.55
C LYS A 239 18.21 -7.13 9.80
N ILE A 240 18.34 -7.06 8.48
CA ILE A 240 18.65 -8.21 7.63
C ILE A 240 20.04 -7.96 7.04
N GLU A 241 20.90 -8.95 7.12
CA GLU A 241 22.21 -8.94 6.47
C GLU A 241 22.27 -10.00 5.38
N PHE A 242 22.94 -9.65 4.28
CA PHE A 242 23.19 -10.54 3.15
C PHE A 242 24.67 -10.91 3.13
N ASP A 243 24.99 -12.19 3.08
CA ASP A 243 26.37 -12.71 3.08
C ASP A 243 27.25 -12.16 1.94
N SER A 244 26.63 -11.72 0.84
CA SER A 244 27.30 -11.17 -0.32
C SER A 244 26.49 -10.05 -0.98
N ALA A 245 27.20 -9.01 -1.44
CA ALA A 245 26.67 -7.95 -2.29
C ALA A 245 26.26 -8.44 -3.70
N GLU A 246 26.55 -9.70 -4.05
CA GLU A 246 26.09 -10.36 -5.28
C GLU A 246 24.97 -11.39 -5.01
N SER A 247 24.46 -11.44 -3.78
CA SER A 247 23.38 -12.36 -3.43
C SER A 247 22.10 -12.03 -4.23
N LYS A 248 21.34 -13.08 -4.57
CA LYS A 248 20.03 -12.92 -5.24
C LYS A 248 19.08 -12.04 -4.43
N ALA A 249 19.13 -12.16 -3.10
CA ALA A 249 18.35 -11.36 -2.17
C ALA A 249 18.68 -9.87 -2.28
N TRP A 250 19.97 -9.51 -2.31
CA TRP A 250 20.37 -8.12 -2.49
C TRP A 250 20.04 -7.56 -3.88
N GLU A 251 20.23 -8.36 -4.94
CA GLU A 251 19.82 -7.96 -6.30
C GLU A 251 18.30 -7.71 -6.41
N TYR A 252 17.49 -8.55 -5.77
CA TYR A 252 16.05 -8.31 -5.66
C TYR A 252 15.75 -6.99 -4.94
N CYS A 253 16.45 -6.70 -3.84
CA CYS A 253 16.28 -5.44 -3.12
C CYS A 253 16.59 -4.23 -4.02
N LYS A 254 17.73 -4.24 -4.72
CA LYS A 254 18.10 -3.17 -5.66
C LYS A 254 17.07 -3.01 -6.79
N LYS A 255 16.67 -4.11 -7.41
CA LYS A 255 15.80 -4.08 -8.60
C LYS A 255 14.35 -3.74 -8.27
N ILE A 256 13.78 -4.41 -7.27
CA ILE A 256 12.34 -4.37 -6.98
C ILE A 256 12.04 -3.35 -5.89
N GLN A 257 12.71 -3.44 -4.74
CA GLN A 257 12.41 -2.58 -3.60
C GLN A 257 12.94 -1.15 -3.77
N LEU A 258 14.10 -1.03 -4.42
CA LEU A 258 14.74 0.25 -4.72
C LEU A 258 14.54 0.70 -6.17
N GLN A 259 13.77 -0.03 -7.00
CA GLN A 259 13.45 0.37 -8.38
C GLN A 259 14.69 0.69 -9.24
N ASN A 260 15.77 -0.07 -9.08
CA ASN A 260 17.07 0.14 -9.72
C ASN A 260 17.74 1.48 -9.38
N THR A 261 17.44 2.02 -8.19
CA THR A 261 18.17 3.17 -7.66
C THR A 261 19.66 2.82 -7.57
N SER A 262 20.49 3.68 -8.15
CA SER A 262 21.94 3.46 -8.22
C SER A 262 22.63 3.81 -6.90
N LEU A 263 23.62 2.99 -6.56
CA LEU A 263 24.78 3.44 -5.78
C LEU A 263 25.54 4.41 -6.67
N VAL A 264 25.40 5.71 -6.43
CA VAL A 264 26.30 6.67 -7.04
C VAL A 264 27.56 6.67 -6.18
N LEU A 265 28.54 5.87 -6.59
CA LEU A 265 29.89 5.93 -6.05
C LEU A 265 30.51 7.22 -6.58
N VAL A 266 30.35 8.33 -5.85
CA VAL A 266 31.15 9.56 -6.06
C VAL A 266 32.44 9.45 -5.27
#